data_AF-A0A9D4Z0M0-F1
#
_entry.id   AF-A0A9D4Z0M0-F1
#
_cell.length_a   1.000
_cell.length_b   1.000
_cell.length_c   1.000
_cell.angle_alpha   90.00
_cell.angle_beta   90.00
_cell.angle_gamma   90.00
#
_symmetry.space_group_name_H-M   'P 1'
#
loop_
_entity.id
_entity.type
_entity.pdbx_description
1 polymer ?
#
loop_
_entity_poly.entity_id
_entity_poly.type
_entity_poly.pdbx_seq_one_letter_code
_entity_poly.pdbx_strand_id
1 'polypeptide(L)'
;MGAGWRRLKERVRESIPGTAGELTSNARNKMMMKTATDFSAQVRKCERAIRTAQGANAELLSTTKATMTLPLPNTYEDSNAGAGSATSSLNLVGGPHFKADTVGRVTNESGHKLETEVLAPLTRWQDVHLQLAARYKDLENTRLELDSRRRTVTELSSRVSAMRARLGAGGGGAKPEAKLDATIRTLSHKEAKLKVTTQNFEQQESLLARDLAALIADGQYLKHYVAAALRLQGGALLGAADAFGELTSAPTPPPPVVASPVGTPTRSQTDGGAVGFAVPSAVAPMGMGAPSRTTSDASNPYHSQGAGTLGGGAVGTGTLPMDRPAVYSSNGSAGSAPMGSSKRYSEPETMVLPDVPAKSAEGMPAARFPVAEQPPAAASDNPYSSVRGYNYA
;
A
#
# COMPACT_ATOMS: atom_id res chain seq x y z
N MET A 1 -11.10 -27.92 -25.18
CA MET A 1 -11.04 -27.41 -23.79
C MET A 1 -9.96 -26.33 -23.66
N GLY A 2 -10.39 -25.10 -23.32
CA GLY A 2 -9.48 -23.96 -23.14
C GLY A 2 -8.51 -24.13 -21.96
N ALA A 3 -7.42 -23.35 -21.96
CA ALA A 3 -6.41 -23.37 -20.91
C ALA A 3 -6.97 -23.03 -19.52
N GLY A 4 -7.97 -22.14 -19.45
CA GLY A 4 -8.62 -21.74 -18.19
C GLY A 4 -9.33 -22.90 -17.46
N TRP A 5 -10.04 -23.76 -18.19
CA TRP A 5 -10.74 -24.91 -17.60
C TRP A 5 -9.76 -25.93 -17.00
N ARG A 6 -8.62 -26.14 -17.68
CA ARG A 6 -7.55 -27.00 -17.16
C ARG A 6 -7.01 -26.46 -15.84
N ARG A 7 -6.68 -25.16 -15.78
CA ARG A 7 -6.17 -24.51 -14.56
C ARG A 7 -7.17 -24.61 -13.39
N LEU A 8 -8.45 -24.41 -13.65
CA LEU A 8 -9.50 -24.54 -12.64
C LEU A 8 -9.59 -25.96 -12.09
N LYS A 9 -9.59 -26.98 -12.97
CA LYS A 9 -9.65 -28.39 -12.57
C LYS A 9 -8.45 -28.76 -11.69
N GLU A 10 -7.26 -28.27 -12.01
CA GLU A 10 -6.08 -28.54 -11.19
C GLU A 10 -6.14 -27.83 -9.84
N ARG A 11 -6.61 -26.59 -9.77
CA ARG A 11 -6.83 -25.90 -8.50
C ARG A 11 -7.80 -26.66 -7.59
N VAL A 12 -8.90 -27.20 -8.15
CA VAL A 12 -9.83 -28.05 -7.39
C VAL A 12 -9.13 -29.32 -6.91
N ARG A 13 -8.29 -29.92 -7.75
CA ARG A 13 -7.56 -31.14 -7.39
C ARG A 13 -6.56 -30.94 -6.25
N GLU A 14 -5.84 -29.82 -6.26
CA GLU A 14 -4.92 -29.44 -5.17
C GLU A 14 -5.61 -29.26 -3.82
N SER A 15 -6.92 -28.97 -3.82
CA SER A 15 -7.71 -28.88 -2.59
C SER A 15 -8.07 -30.23 -1.99
N ILE A 16 -7.87 -31.34 -2.73
CA ILE A 16 -8.19 -32.69 -2.27
C ILE A 16 -6.99 -33.25 -1.47
N PRO A 17 -7.16 -33.59 -0.18
CA PRO A 17 -6.10 -34.15 0.64
C PRO A 17 -5.58 -35.47 0.05
N GLY A 18 -4.26 -35.67 0.10
CA GLY A 18 -3.58 -36.87 -0.43
C GLY A 18 -2.98 -36.73 -1.83
N THR A 19 -3.26 -35.63 -2.56
CA THR A 19 -2.66 -35.38 -3.90
C THR A 19 -1.37 -34.55 -3.85
N ALA A 20 -0.90 -34.18 -2.65
CA ALA A 20 0.16 -33.19 -2.44
C ALA A 20 1.56 -33.66 -2.90
N GLY A 21 1.81 -34.97 -2.96
CA GLY A 21 3.14 -35.52 -3.27
C GLY A 21 3.60 -35.31 -4.72
N GLU A 22 2.69 -35.02 -5.65
CA GLU A 22 3.01 -34.84 -7.08
C GLU A 22 3.05 -33.37 -7.52
N LEU A 23 2.78 -32.43 -6.60
CA LEU A 23 2.65 -31.01 -6.93
C LEU A 23 4.01 -30.32 -6.95
N THR A 24 4.20 -29.43 -7.92
CA THR A 24 5.38 -28.57 -7.95
C THR A 24 5.32 -27.61 -6.75
N SER A 25 6.33 -27.66 -5.88
CA SER A 25 6.40 -26.78 -4.72
C SER A 25 6.73 -25.36 -5.14
N ASN A 26 5.96 -24.39 -4.65
CA ASN A 26 6.25 -22.95 -4.69
C ASN A 26 6.16 -22.33 -3.28
N ALA A 27 6.44 -23.14 -2.25
CA ALA A 27 6.21 -22.77 -0.86
C ALA A 27 7.04 -21.55 -0.42
N ARG A 28 8.28 -21.44 -0.92
CA ARG A 28 9.18 -20.32 -0.61
C ARG A 28 8.60 -18.99 -1.07
N ASN A 29 8.28 -18.84 -2.36
CA ASN A 29 7.77 -17.57 -2.89
C ASN A 29 6.39 -17.26 -2.31
N LYS A 30 5.57 -18.28 -2.04
CA LYS A 30 4.28 -18.11 -1.34
C LYS A 30 4.47 -17.48 0.05
N MET A 31 5.44 -17.98 0.82
CA MET A 31 5.74 -17.44 2.14
C MET A 31 6.30 -16.01 2.04
N MET A 32 7.25 -15.76 1.14
CA MET A 32 7.81 -14.41 0.91
C MET A 32 6.72 -13.42 0.49
N MET A 33 5.84 -13.80 -0.43
CA MET A 33 4.72 -12.97 -0.89
C MET A 33 3.72 -12.69 0.24
N LYS A 34 3.44 -13.68 1.10
CA LYS A 34 2.62 -13.50 2.31
C LYS A 34 3.25 -12.46 3.24
N THR A 35 4.52 -12.65 3.62
CA THR A 35 5.24 -11.70 4.48
C THR A 35 5.27 -10.29 3.88
N ALA A 36 5.55 -10.16 2.58
CA ALA A 36 5.53 -8.86 1.90
C ALA A 36 4.14 -8.22 1.89
N THR A 37 3.07 -9.01 1.77
CA THR A 37 1.68 -8.52 1.80
C THR A 37 1.28 -8.05 3.20
N ASP A 38 1.62 -8.81 4.23
CA ASP A 38 1.37 -8.43 5.63
C ASP A 38 2.12 -7.13 5.97
N PHE A 39 3.37 -7.01 5.53
CA PHE A 39 4.18 -5.80 5.70
C PHE A 39 3.62 -4.61 4.91
N SER A 40 3.20 -4.82 3.65
CA SER A 40 2.58 -3.79 2.80
C SER A 40 1.34 -3.16 3.45
N ALA A 41 0.52 -3.97 4.14
CA ALA A 41 -0.62 -3.46 4.89
C ALA A 41 -0.20 -2.50 6.03
N GLN A 42 0.93 -2.75 6.69
CA GLN A 42 1.48 -1.87 7.72
C GLN A 42 2.08 -0.59 7.14
N VAL A 43 2.81 -0.71 6.02
CA VAL A 43 3.35 0.45 5.29
C VAL A 43 2.22 1.42 4.90
N ARG A 44 1.10 0.90 4.36
CA ARG A 44 -0.09 1.71 4.04
C ARG A 44 -0.69 2.43 5.24
N LYS A 45 -0.74 1.77 6.40
CA LYS A 45 -1.21 2.38 7.65
C LYS A 45 -0.27 3.51 8.09
N CYS A 46 1.04 3.26 8.03
CA CYS A 46 2.06 4.24 8.36
C CYS A 46 2.00 5.47 7.44
N GLU A 47 1.91 5.26 6.12
CA GLU A 47 1.78 6.34 5.14
C GLU A 47 0.55 7.21 5.43
N ARG A 48 -0.62 6.60 5.66
CA ARG A 48 -1.83 7.33 6.04
C ARG A 48 -1.64 8.14 7.31
N ALA A 49 -1.02 7.57 8.34
CA ALA A 49 -0.75 8.28 9.59
C ALA A 49 0.17 9.49 9.38
N ILE A 50 1.22 9.35 8.55
CA ILE A 50 2.13 10.46 8.20
C ILE A 50 1.36 11.57 7.49
N ARG A 51 0.52 11.25 6.50
CA ARG A 51 -0.31 12.23 5.77
C ARG A 51 -1.30 12.93 6.71
N THR A 52 -1.95 12.19 7.61
CA THR A 52 -2.85 12.78 8.62
C THR A 52 -2.09 13.73 9.56
N ALA A 53 -0.91 13.34 10.06
CA ALA A 53 -0.09 14.19 10.91
C ALA A 53 0.40 15.44 10.18
N GLN A 54 0.79 15.33 8.91
CA GLN A 54 1.14 16.48 8.07
C GLN A 54 -0.03 17.45 7.93
N GLY A 55 -1.24 16.95 7.63
CA GLY A 55 -2.44 17.76 7.51
C GLY A 55 -2.76 18.51 8.80
N ALA A 56 -2.73 17.81 9.94
CA ALA A 56 -2.96 18.41 11.26
C ALA A 56 -1.92 19.49 11.60
N ASN A 57 -0.65 19.26 11.30
CA ASN A 57 0.40 20.26 11.52
C ASN A 57 0.22 21.50 10.62
N ALA A 58 -0.16 21.30 9.36
CA ALA A 58 -0.42 22.40 8.44
C ALA A 58 -1.63 23.25 8.89
N GLU A 59 -2.71 22.60 9.35
CA GLU A 59 -3.89 23.27 9.89
C GLU A 59 -3.55 24.06 11.16
N LEU A 60 -2.80 23.46 12.09
CA LEU A 60 -2.32 24.12 13.30
C LEU A 60 -1.52 25.38 12.95
N LEU A 61 -0.49 25.25 12.10
CA LEU A 61 0.37 26.38 11.72
C LEU A 61 -0.39 27.47 10.95
N SER A 62 -1.35 27.08 10.10
CA SER A 62 -2.24 28.02 9.41
C SER A 62 -3.11 28.80 10.39
N THR A 63 -3.70 28.11 11.38
CA THR A 63 -4.53 28.72 12.42
C THR A 63 -3.71 29.65 13.29
N THR A 64 -2.52 29.21 13.74
CA THR A 64 -1.58 30.04 14.49
C THR A 64 -1.20 31.29 13.70
N LYS A 65 -0.87 31.17 12.41
CA LYS A 65 -0.60 32.31 11.56
C LYS A 65 -1.78 33.28 11.53
N ALA A 66 -3.00 32.78 11.28
CA ALA A 66 -4.20 33.60 11.23
C ALA A 66 -4.42 34.34 12.56
N THR A 67 -4.39 33.64 13.69
CA THR A 67 -4.57 34.22 15.03
C THR A 67 -3.52 35.28 15.35
N MET A 68 -2.25 35.03 15.06
CA MET A 68 -1.17 35.99 15.34
C MET A 68 -1.24 37.25 14.47
N THR A 69 -1.89 37.18 13.30
CA THR A 69 -2.14 38.33 12.42
C THR A 69 -3.42 39.11 12.74
N LEU A 70 -4.25 38.65 13.69
CA LEU A 70 -5.43 39.40 14.10
C LEU A 70 -5.03 40.66 14.89
N PRO A 71 -5.73 41.79 14.71
CA PRO A 71 -5.59 42.92 15.61
C PRO A 71 -6.11 42.57 17.00
N LEU A 72 -5.45 43.07 18.05
CA LEU A 72 -5.95 42.98 19.41
C LEU A 72 -7.28 43.74 19.55
N PRO A 73 -8.25 43.20 20.33
CA PRO A 73 -9.47 43.93 20.64
C PRO A 73 -9.15 45.28 21.30
N ASN A 74 -9.76 46.36 20.80
CA ASN A 74 -9.62 47.68 21.41
C ASN A 74 -10.52 47.77 22.65
N THR A 75 -9.97 48.28 23.76
CA THR A 75 -10.79 48.73 24.89
C THR A 75 -11.31 50.13 24.57
N TYR A 76 -12.62 50.26 24.40
CA TYR A 76 -13.27 51.56 24.32
C TYR A 76 -13.45 52.07 25.74
N GLU A 77 -12.68 53.08 26.14
CA GLU A 77 -13.00 53.84 27.34
C GLU A 77 -14.14 54.81 26.99
N ASP A 78 -15.21 54.79 27.79
CA ASP A 78 -16.32 55.77 27.72
C ASP A 78 -15.81 57.14 28.18
N SER A 79 -14.98 57.78 27.37
CA SER A 79 -14.58 59.16 27.59
C SER A 79 -15.72 60.06 27.12
N ASN A 80 -16.51 60.55 28.08
CA ASN A 80 -17.70 61.37 27.87
C ASN A 80 -17.40 62.81 27.38
N ALA A 81 -16.26 63.04 26.71
CA ALA A 81 -15.83 64.36 26.26
C ALA A 81 -15.15 64.30 24.89
N GLY A 82 -15.89 64.73 23.87
CA GLY A 82 -15.38 65.47 22.70
C GLY A 82 -14.29 64.84 21.85
N ALA A 83 -14.69 64.26 20.72
CA ALA A 83 -13.96 64.23 19.44
C ALA A 83 -12.42 64.24 19.52
N GLY A 84 -11.82 63.11 19.92
CA GLY A 84 -10.38 62.91 19.91
C GLY A 84 -10.01 61.70 19.05
N SER A 85 -9.31 61.95 17.95
CA SER A 85 -8.82 60.96 16.97
C SER A 85 -8.01 59.83 17.63
N ALA A 86 -8.63 58.64 17.77
CA ALA A 86 -7.93 57.43 18.21
C ALA A 86 -7.11 56.86 17.03
N THR A 87 -5.89 57.37 16.86
CA THR A 87 -4.84 56.71 16.07
C THR A 87 -4.27 55.56 16.90
N SER A 88 -5.09 54.54 17.19
CA SER A 88 -4.60 53.31 17.80
C SER A 88 -3.67 52.63 16.80
N SER A 89 -2.38 52.55 17.12
CA SER A 89 -1.45 51.66 16.45
C SER A 89 -2.06 50.25 16.48
N LEU A 90 -2.26 49.63 15.32
CA LEU A 90 -2.80 48.28 15.18
C LEU A 90 -1.85 47.29 15.85
N ASN A 91 -2.05 47.06 17.15
CA ASN A 91 -1.29 46.08 17.90
C ASN A 91 -1.83 44.70 17.51
N LEU A 92 -1.06 43.95 16.72
CA LEU A 92 -1.39 42.58 16.36
C LEU A 92 -1.14 41.64 17.55
N VAL A 93 -1.88 40.53 17.61
CA VAL A 93 -1.70 39.50 18.66
C VAL A 93 -0.27 38.98 18.70
N GLY A 94 0.36 38.75 17.54
CA GLY A 94 1.75 38.29 17.45
C GLY A 94 2.80 39.38 17.73
N GLY A 95 2.39 40.63 17.90
CA GLY A 95 3.29 41.77 18.04
C GLY A 95 4.03 42.14 16.73
N PRO A 96 4.86 43.19 16.77
CA PRO A 96 5.53 43.75 15.59
C PRO A 96 6.64 42.86 15.03
N HIS A 97 7.11 41.86 15.78
CA HIS A 97 8.22 40.98 15.39
C HIS A 97 7.76 39.63 14.82
N PHE A 98 6.46 39.35 14.79
CA PHE A 98 5.93 38.09 14.24
C PHE A 98 6.11 38.02 12.72
N LYS A 99 6.80 36.97 12.26
CA LYS A 99 7.10 36.76 10.84
C LYS A 99 6.11 35.77 10.21
N ALA A 100 4.90 36.23 9.92
CA ALA A 100 3.82 35.41 9.36
C ALA A 100 4.21 34.65 8.06
N ASP A 101 5.06 35.24 7.23
CA ASP A 101 5.55 34.62 5.98
C ASP A 101 6.53 33.48 6.24
N THR A 102 7.29 33.55 7.35
CA THR A 102 8.22 32.48 7.74
C THR A 102 7.45 31.21 8.09
N VAL A 103 6.34 31.33 8.85
CA VAL A 103 5.46 30.19 9.16
C VAL A 103 4.93 29.53 7.90
N GLY A 104 4.44 30.33 6.94
CA GLY A 104 3.94 29.82 5.65
C GLY A 104 5.02 29.12 4.84
N ARG A 105 6.21 29.72 4.72
CA ARG A 105 7.34 29.13 4.00
C ARG A 105 7.79 27.81 4.59
N VAL A 106 7.98 27.74 5.91
CA VAL A 106 8.42 26.52 6.61
C VAL A 106 7.39 25.40 6.49
N THR A 107 6.10 25.73 6.56
CA THR A 107 5.00 24.76 6.35
C THR A 107 5.05 24.17 4.93
N ASN A 108 5.21 25.01 3.91
CA ASN A 108 5.27 24.56 2.52
C ASN A 108 6.53 23.75 2.22
N GLU A 109 7.70 24.20 2.69
CA GLU A 109 8.98 23.53 2.47
C GLU A 109 9.01 22.15 3.14
N SER A 110 8.58 22.06 4.41
CA SER A 110 8.51 20.78 5.12
C SER A 110 7.51 19.83 4.48
N GLY A 111 6.36 20.32 4.00
CA GLY A 111 5.39 19.53 3.25
C GLY A 111 5.97 18.97 1.94
N HIS A 112 6.72 19.78 1.21
CA HIS A 112 7.38 19.33 -0.03
C HIS A 112 8.46 18.27 0.25
N LYS A 113 9.34 18.50 1.25
CA LYS A 113 10.36 17.53 1.66
C LYS A 113 9.75 16.22 2.15
N LEU A 114 8.64 16.29 2.88
CA LEU A 114 7.94 15.09 3.35
C LEU A 114 7.38 14.28 2.17
N GLU A 115 6.84 14.94 1.14
CA GLU A 115 6.34 14.23 -0.03
C GLU A 115 7.48 13.55 -0.82
N THR A 116 8.58 14.26 -1.06
CA THR A 116 9.68 13.76 -1.90
C THR A 116 10.60 12.76 -1.20
N GLU A 117 10.95 13.00 0.06
CA GLU A 117 11.93 12.19 0.81
C GLU A 117 11.31 10.99 1.52
N VAL A 118 10.01 11.05 1.83
CA VAL A 118 9.33 10.02 2.64
C VAL A 118 8.20 9.38 1.85
N LEU A 119 7.19 10.14 1.44
CA LEU A 119 5.95 9.56 0.92
C LEU A 119 6.15 8.92 -0.46
N ALA A 120 6.87 9.58 -1.37
CA ALA A 120 7.15 9.04 -2.71
C ALA A 120 7.92 7.70 -2.67
N PRO A 121 8.99 7.52 -1.86
CA PRO A 121 9.62 6.22 -1.68
C PRO A 121 8.67 5.14 -1.12
N LEU A 122 7.81 5.47 -0.15
CA LEU A 122 6.84 4.53 0.41
C LEU A 122 5.80 4.10 -0.64
N THR A 123 5.32 5.03 -1.46
CA THR A 123 4.41 4.72 -2.58
C THR A 123 5.11 3.84 -3.62
N ARG A 124 6.34 4.17 -4.02
CA ARG A 124 7.12 3.36 -4.96
C ARG A 124 7.33 1.92 -4.47
N TRP A 125 7.61 1.75 -3.17
CA TRP A 125 7.76 0.42 -2.57
C TRP A 125 6.44 -0.38 -2.67
N GLN A 126 5.28 0.26 -2.43
CA GLN A 126 3.97 -0.38 -2.59
C GLN A 126 3.65 -0.74 -4.04
N ASP A 127 4.02 0.10 -5.00
CA ASP A 127 3.82 -0.18 -6.43
C ASP A 127 4.61 -1.40 -6.87
N VAL A 128 5.86 -1.54 -6.41
CA VAL A 128 6.71 -2.71 -6.67
C VAL A 128 6.08 -3.97 -6.06
N HIS A 129 5.53 -3.88 -4.84
CA HIS A 129 4.79 -4.98 -4.21
C HIS A 129 3.58 -5.42 -5.06
N LEU A 130 2.78 -4.48 -5.57
CA LEU A 130 1.63 -4.79 -6.43
C LEU A 130 2.05 -5.46 -7.75
N GLN A 131 3.13 -4.98 -8.37
CA GLN A 131 3.68 -5.61 -9.58
C GLN A 131 4.18 -7.03 -9.31
N LEU A 132 4.83 -7.27 -8.17
CA LEU A 132 5.26 -8.60 -7.75
C LEU A 132 4.08 -9.53 -7.44
N ALA A 133 3.01 -9.02 -6.84
CA ALA A 133 1.78 -9.79 -6.61
C ALA A 133 1.13 -10.26 -7.93
N ALA A 134 1.14 -9.41 -8.96
CA ALA A 134 0.67 -9.79 -10.30
C ALA A 134 1.56 -10.88 -10.91
N ARG A 135 2.90 -10.71 -10.88
CA ARG A 135 3.84 -11.71 -11.39
C ARG A 135 3.76 -13.05 -10.65
N TYR A 136 3.53 -13.02 -9.34
CA TYR A 136 3.30 -14.23 -8.54
C TYR A 136 2.05 -14.99 -9.01
N LYS A 137 0.96 -14.28 -9.31
CA LYS A 137 -0.26 -14.89 -9.86
C LYS A 137 -0.01 -15.54 -11.22
N ASP A 138 0.80 -14.93 -12.07
CA ASP A 138 1.17 -15.50 -13.36
C ASP A 138 2.07 -16.74 -13.21
N LEU A 139 3.03 -16.71 -12.28
CA LEU A 139 3.83 -17.88 -11.93
C LEU A 139 2.96 -19.05 -11.45
N GLU A 140 1.97 -18.79 -10.60
CA GLU A 140 1.00 -19.82 -10.17
C GLU A 140 0.19 -20.40 -11.33
N ASN A 141 -0.17 -19.59 -12.33
CA ASN A 141 -0.82 -20.08 -13.54
C ASN A 141 0.10 -20.98 -14.36
N THR A 142 1.39 -20.62 -14.48
CA THR A 142 2.42 -21.45 -15.15
C THR A 142 2.64 -22.75 -14.40
N ARG A 143 2.66 -22.72 -13.05
CA ARG A 143 2.77 -23.91 -12.18
C ARG A 143 1.64 -24.91 -12.41
N LEU A 144 0.39 -24.42 -12.41
CA LEU A 144 -0.78 -25.27 -12.67
C LEU A 144 -0.74 -25.88 -14.08
N GLU A 145 -0.24 -25.13 -15.06
CA GLU A 145 -0.07 -25.63 -16.43
C GLU A 145 1.02 -26.71 -16.51
N LEU A 146 2.15 -26.51 -15.85
CA LEU A 146 3.22 -27.48 -15.71
C LEU A 146 2.70 -28.81 -15.14
N ASP A 147 2.00 -28.75 -14.01
CA ASP A 147 1.47 -29.95 -13.33
C ASP A 147 0.44 -30.67 -14.21
N SER A 148 -0.42 -29.92 -14.92
CA SER A 148 -1.37 -30.49 -15.89
C SER A 148 -0.67 -31.23 -17.04
N ARG A 149 0.44 -30.67 -17.54
CA ARG A 149 1.26 -31.27 -18.60
C ARG A 149 1.97 -32.52 -18.10
N ARG A 150 2.55 -32.50 -16.89
CA ARG A 150 3.18 -33.66 -16.25
C ARG A 150 2.21 -34.83 -16.17
N ARG A 151 1.00 -34.59 -15.66
CA ARG A 151 -0.06 -35.61 -15.62
C ARG A 151 -0.42 -36.17 -16.99
N THR A 152 -0.58 -35.29 -17.99
CA THR A 152 -0.89 -35.71 -19.37
C THR A 152 0.21 -36.60 -19.95
N VAL A 153 1.48 -36.26 -19.71
CA VAL A 153 2.62 -37.07 -20.17
C VAL A 153 2.66 -38.42 -19.45
N THR A 154 2.44 -38.45 -18.13
CA THR A 154 2.36 -39.71 -17.36
C THR A 154 1.22 -40.61 -17.86
N GLU A 155 0.04 -40.06 -18.14
CA GLU A 155 -1.10 -40.83 -18.69
C GLU A 155 -0.81 -41.37 -20.10
N LEU A 156 -0.17 -40.58 -20.97
CA LEU A 156 0.21 -41.05 -22.30
C LEU A 156 1.31 -42.11 -22.23
N SER A 157 2.28 -41.97 -21.32
CA SER A 157 3.35 -42.94 -21.10
C SER A 157 2.82 -44.28 -20.60
N SER A 158 1.88 -44.27 -19.66
CA SER A 158 1.22 -45.50 -19.21
C SER A 158 0.38 -46.14 -20.31
N ARG A 159 -0.31 -45.34 -21.14
CA ARG A 159 -1.04 -45.84 -22.31
C ARG A 159 -0.13 -46.49 -23.35
N VAL A 160 1.00 -45.87 -23.67
CA VAL A 160 2.02 -46.44 -24.57
C VAL A 160 2.55 -47.76 -24.02
N SER A 161 2.86 -47.81 -22.72
CA SER A 161 3.35 -49.02 -22.04
C SER A 161 2.31 -50.14 -22.09
N ALA A 162 1.04 -49.84 -21.82
CA ALA A 162 -0.06 -50.81 -21.90
C ALA A 162 -0.28 -51.32 -23.34
N MET A 163 -0.19 -50.45 -24.34
CA MET A 163 -0.30 -50.85 -25.75
C MET A 163 0.87 -51.76 -26.17
N ARG A 164 2.10 -51.45 -25.76
CA ARG A 164 3.28 -52.30 -25.99
C ARG A 164 3.12 -53.69 -25.36
N ALA A 165 2.67 -53.75 -24.11
CA ALA A 165 2.42 -55.01 -23.42
C ALA A 165 1.36 -55.88 -24.12
N ARG A 166 0.27 -55.25 -24.59
CA ARG A 166 -0.80 -55.95 -25.34
C ARG A 166 -0.32 -56.49 -26.68
N LEU A 167 0.49 -55.73 -27.42
CA LEU A 167 1.09 -56.17 -28.68
C LEU A 167 2.03 -57.37 -28.48
N GLY A 168 2.78 -57.41 -27.37
CA GLY A 168 3.66 -58.53 -27.03
C GLY A 168 2.92 -59.82 -26.64
N ALA A 169 1.70 -59.73 -26.10
CA ALA A 169 0.95 -60.88 -25.60
C ALA A 169 -0.03 -61.52 -26.62
N GLY A 170 -0.52 -60.77 -27.60
CA GLY A 170 -1.67 -61.17 -28.43
C GLY A 170 -1.42 -61.38 -29.92
N GLY A 171 -0.18 -61.31 -30.40
CA GLY A 171 0.16 -61.29 -31.82
C GLY A 171 -0.18 -59.94 -32.47
N GLY A 172 0.86 -59.14 -32.76
CA GLY A 172 0.72 -57.82 -33.35
C GLY A 172 0.10 -57.86 -34.75
N GLY A 173 -0.80 -56.92 -35.03
CA GLY A 173 -1.29 -56.64 -36.38
C GLY A 173 -0.93 -55.20 -36.79
N ALA A 174 -0.94 -54.91 -38.10
CA ALA A 174 -0.55 -53.59 -38.61
C ALA A 174 -1.40 -52.43 -38.04
N LYS A 175 -2.68 -52.67 -37.71
CA LYS A 175 -3.59 -51.66 -37.17
C LYS A 175 -3.24 -51.22 -35.73
N PRO A 176 -3.05 -52.12 -34.74
CA PRO A 176 -2.64 -51.72 -33.41
C PRO A 176 -1.22 -51.12 -33.37
N GLU A 177 -0.32 -51.52 -34.25
CA GLU A 177 1.01 -50.91 -34.40
C GLU A 177 0.93 -49.44 -34.86
N ALA A 178 0.16 -49.15 -35.91
CA ALA A 178 -0.04 -47.78 -36.37
C ALA A 178 -0.63 -46.86 -35.29
N LYS A 179 -1.53 -47.39 -34.45
CA LYS A 179 -2.09 -46.65 -33.29
C LYS A 179 -1.05 -46.40 -32.19
N LEU A 180 -0.17 -47.37 -31.93
CA LEU A 180 0.94 -47.21 -31.01
C LEU A 180 1.86 -46.08 -31.48
N ASP A 181 2.26 -46.09 -32.75
CA ASP A 181 3.14 -45.07 -33.33
C ASP A 181 2.53 -43.66 -33.26
N ALA A 182 1.24 -43.53 -33.58
CA ALA A 182 0.53 -42.26 -33.43
C ALA A 182 0.52 -41.76 -31.98
N THR A 183 0.36 -42.67 -31.01
CA THR A 183 0.39 -42.35 -29.58
C THR A 183 1.80 -41.95 -29.14
N ILE A 184 2.84 -42.61 -29.63
CA ILE A 184 4.25 -42.29 -29.37
C ILE A 184 4.60 -40.89 -29.90
N ARG A 185 4.21 -40.56 -31.14
CA ARG A 185 4.42 -39.20 -31.70
C ARG A 185 3.71 -38.14 -30.86
N THR A 186 2.49 -38.44 -30.41
CA THR A 186 1.73 -37.54 -29.55
C THR A 186 2.44 -37.34 -28.21
N LEU A 187 2.90 -38.42 -27.57
CA LEU A 187 3.68 -38.38 -26.34
C LEU A 187 4.92 -37.51 -26.51
N SER A 188 5.72 -37.73 -27.55
CA SER A 188 6.94 -36.96 -27.83
C SER A 188 6.65 -35.45 -27.96
N HIS A 189 5.55 -35.08 -28.65
CA HIS A 189 5.13 -33.69 -28.75
C HIS A 189 4.72 -33.09 -27.39
N LYS A 190 4.07 -33.86 -26.52
CA LYS A 190 3.68 -33.40 -25.19
C LYS A 190 4.89 -33.26 -24.26
N GLU A 191 5.86 -34.16 -24.35
CA GLU A 191 7.14 -34.08 -23.64
C GLU A 191 7.94 -32.84 -24.03
N ALA A 192 8.05 -32.56 -25.33
CA ALA A 192 8.71 -31.35 -25.81
C ALA A 192 8.05 -30.08 -25.21
N LYS A 193 6.72 -30.02 -25.19
CA LYS A 193 6.02 -28.88 -24.58
C LYS A 193 6.16 -28.84 -23.06
N LEU A 194 6.18 -29.98 -22.38
CA LEU A 194 6.43 -30.05 -20.94
C LEU A 194 7.81 -29.50 -20.61
N LYS A 195 8.84 -29.85 -21.38
CA LYS A 195 10.21 -29.34 -21.20
C LYS A 195 10.26 -27.81 -21.30
N VAL A 196 9.62 -27.23 -22.33
CA VAL A 196 9.53 -25.76 -22.49
C VAL A 196 8.81 -25.11 -21.32
N THR A 197 7.67 -25.65 -20.89
CA THR A 197 6.93 -25.11 -19.72
C THR A 197 7.73 -25.23 -18.43
N THR A 198 8.53 -26.29 -18.26
CA THR A 198 9.41 -26.50 -17.10
C THR A 198 10.47 -25.40 -17.02
N GLN A 199 11.20 -25.18 -18.11
CA GLN A 199 12.22 -24.13 -18.18
C GLN A 199 11.64 -22.74 -17.92
N ASN A 200 10.46 -22.45 -18.50
CA ASN A 200 9.78 -21.17 -18.29
C ASN A 200 9.36 -20.99 -16.82
N PHE A 201 8.86 -22.04 -16.17
CA PHE A 201 8.51 -21.99 -14.74
C PHE A 201 9.74 -21.70 -13.88
N GLU A 202 10.83 -22.45 -14.06
CA GLU A 202 12.07 -22.30 -13.27
C GLU A 202 12.68 -20.89 -13.43
N GLN A 203 12.66 -20.34 -14.66
CA GLN A 203 13.14 -18.99 -14.92
C GLN A 203 12.27 -17.92 -14.24
N GLN A 204 10.94 -18.04 -14.35
CA GLN A 204 10.02 -17.10 -13.70
C GLN A 204 10.11 -17.20 -12.17
N GLU A 205 10.25 -18.41 -11.62
CA GLU A 205 10.34 -18.66 -10.19
C GLU A 205 11.60 -18.04 -9.59
N SER A 206 12.76 -18.25 -10.24
CA SER A 206 14.04 -17.70 -9.78
C SER A 206 14.08 -16.18 -9.83
N LEU A 207 13.58 -15.58 -10.92
CA LEU A 207 13.48 -14.13 -11.06
C LEU A 207 12.55 -13.53 -10.00
N LEU A 208 11.38 -14.13 -9.79
CA LEU A 208 10.44 -13.67 -8.77
C LEU A 208 11.03 -13.79 -7.36
N ALA A 209 11.72 -14.89 -7.05
CA ALA A 209 12.36 -15.09 -5.75
C ALA A 209 13.42 -14.02 -5.47
N ARG A 210 14.26 -13.70 -6.45
CA ARG A 210 15.27 -12.64 -6.35
C ARG A 210 14.61 -11.27 -6.12
N ASP A 211 13.60 -10.94 -6.90
CA ASP A 211 12.95 -9.63 -6.81
C ASP A 211 12.14 -9.47 -5.50
N LEU A 212 11.52 -10.54 -4.99
CA LEU A 212 10.88 -10.56 -3.66
C LEU A 212 11.93 -10.40 -2.55
N ALA A 213 13.09 -11.02 -2.66
CA ALA A 213 14.17 -10.87 -1.68
C ALA A 213 14.66 -9.41 -1.64
N ALA A 214 14.83 -8.78 -2.81
CA ALA A 214 15.17 -7.36 -2.91
C ALA A 214 14.10 -6.47 -2.26
N LEU A 215 12.81 -6.68 -2.57
CA LEU A 215 11.71 -5.92 -1.95
C LEU A 215 11.70 -6.02 -0.42
N ILE A 216 11.93 -7.23 0.11
CA ILE A 216 11.99 -7.49 1.55
C ILE A 216 13.19 -6.77 2.18
N ALA A 217 14.35 -6.83 1.53
CA ALA A 217 15.54 -6.10 1.97
C ALA A 217 15.30 -4.59 1.98
N ASP A 218 14.63 -4.04 0.97
CA ASP A 218 14.27 -2.61 0.90
C ASP A 218 13.34 -2.19 2.05
N GLY A 219 12.52 -3.11 2.56
CA GLY A 219 11.67 -2.88 3.73
C GLY A 219 12.43 -2.41 4.98
N GLN A 220 13.73 -2.71 5.10
CA GLN A 220 14.56 -2.25 6.22
C GLN A 220 14.74 -0.73 6.27
N TYR A 221 14.53 -0.04 5.14
CA TYR A 221 14.63 1.42 5.07
C TYR A 221 13.42 2.15 5.65
N LEU A 222 12.33 1.44 5.94
CA LEU A 222 11.11 2.02 6.53
C LEU A 222 11.40 2.81 7.81
N LYS A 223 12.30 2.31 8.68
CA LYS A 223 12.68 3.01 9.91
C LYS A 223 13.31 4.37 9.63
N HIS A 224 14.04 4.51 8.52
CA HIS A 224 14.68 5.76 8.14
C HIS A 224 13.65 6.76 7.60
N TYR A 225 12.68 6.30 6.81
CA TYR A 225 11.57 7.14 6.33
C TYR A 225 10.68 7.65 7.47
N VAL A 226 10.35 6.81 8.46
CA VAL A 226 9.58 7.23 9.63
C VAL A 226 10.36 8.23 10.48
N ALA A 227 11.66 7.99 10.71
CA ALA A 227 12.51 8.93 11.42
C ALA A 227 12.65 10.27 10.68
N ALA A 228 12.78 10.25 9.36
CA ALA A 228 12.82 11.44 8.52
C ALA A 228 11.49 12.21 8.60
N ALA A 229 10.35 11.52 8.53
CA ALA A 229 9.02 12.13 8.66
C ALA A 229 8.86 12.91 9.97
N LEU A 230 9.23 12.28 11.09
CA LEU A 230 9.16 12.90 12.41
C LEU A 230 10.10 14.10 12.52
N ARG A 231 11.32 14.01 11.97
CA ARG A 231 12.27 15.14 11.96
C ARG A 231 11.79 16.30 11.11
N LEU A 232 11.24 16.04 9.92
CA LEU A 232 10.70 17.08 9.04
C LEU A 232 9.51 17.80 9.70
N GLN A 233 8.61 17.04 10.33
CA GLN A 233 7.47 17.59 11.07
C GLN A 233 7.92 18.39 12.30
N GLY A 234 8.85 17.87 13.11
CA GLY A 234 9.41 18.58 14.26
C GLY A 234 10.18 19.84 13.86
N GLY A 235 10.95 19.78 12.78
CA GLY A 235 11.66 20.92 12.22
C GLY A 235 10.71 22.01 11.72
N ALA A 236 9.55 21.63 11.16
CA ALA A 236 8.54 22.59 10.76
C ALA A 236 7.95 23.36 11.95
N LEU A 237 7.64 22.66 13.03
CA LEU A 237 7.11 23.26 14.26
C LEU A 237 8.16 24.16 14.94
N LEU A 238 9.42 23.71 14.99
CA LEU A 238 10.51 24.51 15.56
C LEU A 238 10.78 25.77 14.72
N GLY A 239 10.85 25.64 13.39
CA GLY A 239 11.02 26.80 12.50
C GLY A 239 9.83 27.77 12.51
N ALA A 240 8.63 27.28 12.81
CA ALA A 240 7.48 28.14 13.07
C ALA A 240 7.58 28.84 14.44
N ALA A 241 8.12 28.18 15.46
CA ALA A 241 8.38 28.80 16.77
C ALA A 241 9.41 29.93 16.66
N ASP A 242 10.44 29.80 15.82
CA ASP A 242 11.42 30.86 15.55
C ASP A 242 10.79 32.12 14.91
N ALA A 243 9.61 31.98 14.27
CA ALA A 243 8.90 33.10 13.66
C ALA A 243 8.27 34.06 14.69
N PHE A 244 8.20 33.66 15.97
CA PHE A 244 7.77 34.52 17.08
C PHE A 244 8.89 35.49 17.53
N GLY A 245 10.13 35.30 17.06
CA GLY A 245 11.28 36.10 17.46
C GLY A 245 11.79 35.77 18.85
N GLU A 246 12.74 36.56 19.35
CA GLU A 246 13.06 36.53 20.78
C GLU A 246 11.80 36.94 21.54
N LEU A 247 11.27 36.04 22.37
CA LEU A 247 10.21 36.36 23.32
C LEU A 247 10.83 37.29 24.37
N THR A 248 11.02 38.57 24.02
CA THR A 248 11.46 39.60 24.93
C THR A 248 10.49 39.55 26.09
N SER A 249 11.01 39.20 27.27
CA SER A 249 10.25 38.90 28.49
C SER A 249 8.98 39.72 28.54
N ALA A 250 7.83 39.03 28.46
CA ALA A 250 6.53 39.66 28.42
C ALA A 250 6.47 40.78 29.48
N PRO A 251 5.91 41.96 29.16
CA PRO A 251 5.73 43.01 30.14
C PRO A 251 5.08 42.39 31.37
N THR A 252 5.75 42.50 32.52
CA THR A 252 5.27 41.91 33.77
C THR A 252 3.81 42.32 33.92
N PRO A 253 2.87 41.36 34.07
CA PRO A 253 1.45 41.70 34.13
C PRO A 253 1.27 42.81 35.16
N PRO A 254 0.51 43.87 34.84
CA PRO A 254 0.33 44.98 35.77
C PRO A 254 -0.14 44.39 37.10
N PRO A 255 0.43 44.82 38.23
CA PRO A 255 0.06 44.30 39.53
C PRO A 255 -1.47 44.38 39.65
N PRO A 256 -2.14 43.35 40.19
CA PRO A 256 -3.59 43.36 40.31
C PRO A 256 -3.97 44.65 41.04
N VAL A 257 -4.75 45.49 40.37
CA VAL A 257 -5.28 46.71 40.98
C VAL A 257 -6.16 46.22 42.11
N VAL A 258 -5.62 46.19 43.32
CA VAL A 258 -6.37 45.85 44.52
C VAL A 258 -7.45 46.91 44.58
N ALA A 259 -8.69 46.50 44.30
CA ALA A 259 -9.83 47.41 44.37
C ALA A 259 -9.80 48.03 45.76
N SER A 260 -9.50 49.33 45.84
CA SER A 260 -9.60 50.08 47.09
C SER A 260 -10.99 49.81 47.65
N PRO A 261 -11.11 49.37 48.92
CA PRO A 261 -12.40 49.04 49.49
C PRO A 261 -13.31 50.26 49.34
N VAL A 262 -14.34 50.11 48.51
CA VAL A 262 -15.39 51.10 48.34
C VAL A 262 -15.92 51.40 49.74
N GLY A 263 -15.74 52.66 50.15
CA GLY A 263 -16.19 53.14 51.45
C GLY A 263 -17.64 52.76 51.67
N THR A 264 -17.87 52.00 52.73
CA THR A 264 -19.18 51.70 53.28
C THR A 264 -19.99 53.01 53.37
N PRO A 265 -21.14 53.15 52.67
CA PRO A 265 -22.05 54.24 52.95
C PRO A 265 -22.62 54.04 54.37
N THR A 266 -22.27 54.94 55.27
CA THR A 266 -22.90 55.10 56.59
C THR A 266 -24.40 55.32 56.37
N ARG A 267 -25.20 54.26 56.50
CA ARG A 267 -26.66 54.31 56.46
C ARG A 267 -27.18 54.44 57.88
N SER A 268 -27.81 55.58 58.17
CA SER A 268 -28.51 55.85 59.42
C SER A 268 -29.64 54.85 59.66
N GLN A 269 -29.75 54.41 60.91
CA GLN A 269 -30.87 53.69 61.51
C GLN A 269 -32.23 54.31 61.16
N THR A 270 -33.18 53.48 60.74
CA THR A 270 -34.56 53.52 61.24
C THR A 270 -35.15 52.10 61.23
N ASP A 271 -35.89 51.83 62.30
CA ASP A 271 -36.56 50.59 62.67
C ASP A 271 -37.56 50.05 61.64
N GLY A 272 -37.75 48.72 61.69
CA GLY A 272 -39.06 48.11 61.54
C GLY A 272 -39.23 47.11 60.39
N GLY A 273 -39.57 45.86 60.75
CA GLY A 273 -40.44 45.02 59.92
C GLY A 273 -39.84 43.68 59.47
N ALA A 274 -40.41 42.61 60.01
CA ALA A 274 -40.07 41.20 59.82
C ALA A 274 -40.56 40.57 58.49
N VAL A 275 -40.21 39.28 58.32
CA VAL A 275 -40.55 38.26 57.31
C VAL A 275 -39.72 38.33 56.00
N GLY A 276 -38.96 37.33 55.56
CA GLY A 276 -38.93 35.89 55.82
C GLY A 276 -39.00 35.15 54.48
N PHE A 277 -37.92 34.53 53.99
CA PHE A 277 -37.97 33.26 53.21
C PHE A 277 -36.57 32.72 52.87
N ALA A 278 -36.54 31.40 52.66
CA ALA A 278 -35.43 30.48 52.79
C ALA A 278 -34.42 30.42 51.62
N VAL A 279 -33.21 30.00 51.96
CA VAL A 279 -32.18 29.47 51.03
C VAL A 279 -32.02 27.97 51.32
N PRO A 280 -32.09 27.07 50.33
CA PRO A 280 -31.72 25.69 50.55
C PRO A 280 -30.20 25.48 50.39
N SER A 281 -29.67 24.78 51.39
CA SER A 281 -28.33 24.22 51.50
C SER A 281 -28.31 22.82 50.86
N ALA A 282 -27.27 22.49 50.09
CA ALA A 282 -26.94 21.12 49.66
C ALA A 282 -25.41 21.08 49.44
N VAL A 283 -24.61 20.72 50.44
CA VAL A 283 -24.19 19.34 50.80
C VAL A 283 -23.38 18.66 49.70
N ALA A 284 -22.08 18.60 49.93
CA ALA A 284 -21.12 17.72 49.26
C ALA A 284 -21.30 16.26 49.69
N PRO A 285 -20.77 15.30 48.91
CA PRO A 285 -20.18 14.13 49.53
C PRO A 285 -18.75 13.84 49.05
N MET A 286 -17.96 13.40 50.02
CA MET A 286 -16.61 12.86 49.88
C MET A 286 -16.60 11.59 49.03
N GLY A 287 -15.54 11.39 48.24
CA GLY A 287 -15.22 10.14 47.58
C GLY A 287 -13.72 9.85 47.67
N MET A 288 -13.35 9.06 48.67
CA MET A 288 -12.03 8.44 48.85
C MET A 288 -11.78 7.38 47.77
N GLY A 289 -10.55 7.30 47.25
CA GLY A 289 -10.13 6.16 46.44
C GLY A 289 -8.79 6.33 45.74
N ALA A 290 -7.69 6.16 46.48
CA ALA A 290 -6.40 5.78 45.92
C ALA A 290 -6.34 4.24 45.76
N PRO A 291 -5.55 3.72 44.81
CA PRO A 291 -4.40 2.98 45.28
C PRO A 291 -3.10 3.30 44.52
N SER A 292 -2.01 3.10 45.26
CA SER A 292 -0.62 3.17 44.84
C SER A 292 -0.04 1.75 44.68
N ARG A 293 1.12 1.68 44.00
CA ARG A 293 2.05 0.53 43.83
C ARG A 293 1.69 -0.46 42.70
N THR A 294 2.61 -1.05 41.95
CA THR A 294 4.02 -1.41 42.15
C THR A 294 4.83 -1.38 40.84
N THR A 295 6.13 -1.20 41.02
CA THR A 295 7.29 -1.46 40.15
C THR A 295 7.41 -2.89 39.61
N SER A 296 8.46 -3.12 38.80
CA SER A 296 9.08 -4.41 38.38
C SER A 296 8.52 -4.98 37.06
N ASP A 297 9.28 -5.59 36.15
CA ASP A 297 10.71 -5.76 35.88
C ASP A 297 10.80 -6.42 34.48
N ALA A 298 11.99 -6.40 33.90
CA ALA A 298 12.36 -7.05 32.66
C ALA A 298 12.10 -8.58 32.66
N SER A 299 11.75 -9.16 31.50
CA SER A 299 12.46 -10.30 30.88
C SER A 299 11.75 -10.87 29.64
N ASN A 300 12.54 -11.04 28.58
CA ASN A 300 12.35 -11.88 27.39
C ASN A 300 12.70 -13.36 27.77
N PRO A 301 12.89 -14.35 26.87
CA PRO A 301 12.14 -14.87 25.71
C PRO A 301 11.87 -16.41 25.84
N TYR A 302 11.32 -17.05 24.80
CA TYR A 302 11.23 -18.51 24.57
C TYR A 302 10.27 -19.34 25.45
N HIS A 303 9.13 -19.73 24.87
CA HIS A 303 8.61 -21.07 25.07
C HIS A 303 8.27 -21.72 23.72
N SER A 304 9.07 -22.75 23.40
CA SER A 304 8.84 -23.74 22.37
C SER A 304 7.98 -24.90 22.89
N GLN A 305 7.37 -25.63 21.94
CA GLN A 305 6.74 -26.97 22.05
C GLN A 305 5.34 -26.95 22.69
N GLY A 306 4.34 -27.67 22.19
CA GLY A 306 4.23 -28.68 21.13
C GLY A 306 2.84 -29.36 21.25
N ALA A 307 2.44 -30.09 20.20
CA ALA A 307 1.30 -31.04 20.13
C ALA A 307 -0.10 -30.44 20.44
N GLY A 308 -1.03 -30.29 19.50
CA GLY A 308 -1.59 -31.34 18.65
C GLY A 308 -2.82 -31.93 19.36
N THR A 309 -4.04 -31.65 18.89
CA THR A 309 -5.23 -32.53 18.99
C THR A 309 -6.33 -32.04 18.04
N LEU A 310 -6.99 -33.02 17.44
CA LEU A 310 -8.02 -32.99 16.41
C LEU A 310 -9.41 -32.58 16.93
N GLY A 311 -10.27 -32.08 16.04
CA GLY A 311 -11.64 -32.60 15.93
C GLY A 311 -12.80 -31.64 16.16
N GLY A 312 -13.70 -31.56 15.16
CA GLY A 312 -15.11 -31.16 15.23
C GLY A 312 -15.34 -29.64 15.11
N GLY A 313 -16.05 -29.09 14.13
CA GLY A 313 -17.21 -29.58 13.41
C GLY A 313 -18.46 -28.85 13.91
N ALA A 314 -18.84 -27.73 13.28
CA ALA A 314 -20.18 -27.17 13.42
C ALA A 314 -20.56 -26.31 12.21
N VAL A 315 -21.68 -26.69 11.63
CA VAL A 315 -22.42 -26.09 10.52
C VAL A 315 -23.03 -24.77 10.99
N GLY A 316 -22.82 -23.70 10.23
CA GLY A 316 -23.44 -22.39 10.47
C GLY A 316 -24.02 -21.82 9.18
N THR A 317 -25.27 -22.19 8.89
CA THR A 317 -26.15 -21.50 7.95
C THR A 317 -26.53 -20.15 8.54
N GLY A 318 -26.02 -19.07 7.96
CA GLY A 318 -26.30 -17.68 8.37
C GLY A 318 -26.59 -16.82 7.15
N THR A 319 -27.87 -16.64 6.88
CA THR A 319 -28.49 -15.66 5.99
C THR A 319 -28.00 -14.23 6.24
N LEU A 320 -27.58 -13.52 5.20
CA LEU A 320 -27.39 -12.06 5.22
C LEU A 320 -28.52 -11.38 4.45
N PRO A 321 -29.21 -10.38 5.03
CA PRO A 321 -30.16 -9.56 4.30
C PRO A 321 -29.45 -8.55 3.38
N MET A 322 -29.94 -8.49 2.14
CA MET A 322 -29.74 -7.41 1.19
C MET A 322 -30.34 -6.13 1.74
N ASP A 323 -29.54 -5.06 1.81
CA ASP A 323 -30.07 -3.70 1.79
C ASP A 323 -29.11 -2.83 0.97
N ARG A 324 -29.55 -2.49 -0.24
CA ARG A 324 -28.85 -1.58 -1.14
C ARG A 324 -29.91 -0.69 -1.79
N PRO A 325 -29.98 0.61 -1.47
CA PRO A 325 -31.01 1.47 -2.03
C PRO A 325 -30.73 1.80 -3.49
N ALA A 326 -31.83 1.76 -4.26
CA ALA A 326 -31.93 2.11 -5.65
C ALA A 326 -31.68 3.61 -5.87
N VAL A 327 -30.76 3.93 -6.78
CA VAL A 327 -30.68 5.27 -7.37
C VAL A 327 -31.20 5.15 -8.79
N TYR A 328 -32.39 5.73 -8.98
CA TYR A 328 -32.96 6.10 -10.27
C TYR A 328 -31.99 7.03 -11.01
N SER A 329 -31.67 6.72 -12.26
CA SER A 329 -31.32 7.75 -13.23
C SER A 329 -31.84 7.34 -14.60
N SER A 330 -32.70 8.19 -15.12
CA SER A 330 -33.50 8.02 -16.33
C SER A 330 -32.81 8.59 -17.58
N ASN A 331 -33.23 8.02 -18.70
CA ASN A 331 -33.40 8.62 -20.04
C ASN A 331 -32.20 9.02 -20.91
N GLY A 332 -32.28 8.54 -22.17
CA GLY A 332 -31.54 8.99 -23.35
C GLY A 332 -31.24 7.82 -24.30
N SER A 333 -32.24 7.22 -24.95
CA SER A 333 -32.78 7.59 -26.27
C SER A 333 -31.95 7.12 -27.48
N ALA A 334 -32.61 6.24 -28.26
CA ALA A 334 -32.59 6.08 -29.72
C ALA A 334 -31.26 5.88 -30.49
N GLY A 335 -31.17 4.73 -31.17
CA GLY A 335 -30.20 4.51 -32.25
C GLY A 335 -30.18 3.07 -32.74
N SER A 336 -31.29 2.58 -33.30
CA SER A 336 -31.38 1.27 -33.95
C SER A 336 -31.04 1.40 -35.45
N ALA A 337 -30.06 0.63 -35.93
CA ALA A 337 -29.90 0.31 -37.35
C ALA A 337 -29.23 -1.08 -37.50
N PRO A 338 -29.75 -1.95 -38.38
CA PRO A 338 -29.31 -3.35 -38.51
C PRO A 338 -28.31 -3.52 -39.66
N MET A 339 -27.28 -4.35 -39.47
CA MET A 339 -26.49 -4.89 -40.57
C MET A 339 -26.09 -6.32 -40.24
N GLY A 340 -26.64 -7.25 -41.01
CA GLY A 340 -26.29 -8.66 -40.93
C GLY A 340 -24.92 -8.97 -41.54
N SER A 341 -24.36 -10.12 -41.15
CA SER A 341 -23.44 -10.85 -42.02
C SER A 341 -23.34 -12.31 -41.55
N SER A 342 -24.03 -13.18 -42.27
CA SER A 342 -23.77 -14.62 -42.32
C SER A 342 -22.49 -14.87 -43.12
N LYS A 343 -21.47 -15.50 -42.52
CA LYS A 343 -20.46 -16.34 -43.21
C LYS A 343 -20.06 -17.47 -42.25
N ARG A 344 -20.68 -18.64 -42.37
CA ARG A 344 -20.19 -19.83 -43.09
C ARG A 344 -18.73 -20.18 -42.77
N TYR A 345 -18.61 -21.25 -42.00
CA TYR A 345 -17.43 -22.11 -41.85
C TYR A 345 -17.03 -22.68 -43.21
N SER A 346 -15.76 -22.55 -43.56
CA SER A 346 -15.09 -23.35 -44.59
C SER A 346 -13.80 -23.90 -43.99
N GLU A 347 -13.62 -25.21 -44.13
CA GLU A 347 -12.43 -25.99 -43.75
C GLU A 347 -11.17 -25.52 -44.49
N PRO A 348 -9.96 -25.71 -43.94
CA PRO A 348 -8.74 -25.58 -44.70
C PRO A 348 -8.40 -26.90 -45.42
N GLU A 349 -8.53 -26.89 -46.75
CA GLU A 349 -7.89 -27.84 -47.65
C GLU A 349 -6.36 -27.73 -47.54
N THR A 350 -5.70 -28.89 -47.46
CA THR A 350 -4.26 -29.07 -47.57
C THR A 350 -3.80 -28.76 -49.00
N MET A 351 -3.18 -27.60 -49.21
CA MET A 351 -2.43 -27.31 -50.44
C MET A 351 -0.99 -27.85 -50.33
N VAL A 352 -0.68 -28.73 -51.27
CA VAL A 352 0.64 -29.22 -51.65
C VAL A 352 1.40 -28.08 -52.35
N LEU A 353 2.58 -27.73 -51.85
CA LEU A 353 3.51 -26.80 -52.51
C LEU A 353 4.36 -27.58 -53.53
N PRO A 354 4.49 -27.13 -54.78
CA PRO A 354 5.45 -27.67 -55.73
C PRO A 354 6.85 -27.07 -55.54
N ASP A 355 7.86 -27.89 -55.83
CA ASP A 355 9.28 -27.55 -55.92
C ASP A 355 9.54 -26.31 -56.80
N VAL A 356 10.40 -25.41 -56.31
CA VAL A 356 10.99 -24.33 -57.11
C VAL A 356 12.52 -24.49 -57.08
N PRO A 357 13.19 -24.49 -58.24
CA PRO A 357 14.62 -24.75 -58.33
C PRO A 357 15.47 -23.53 -57.94
N ALA A 358 16.62 -23.83 -57.36
CA ALA A 358 17.68 -22.90 -56.98
C ALA A 358 18.16 -22.07 -58.17
N LYS A 359 18.23 -20.74 -57.97
CA LYS A 359 18.92 -19.82 -58.88
C LYS A 359 19.94 -19.00 -58.10
N SER A 360 21.14 -19.02 -58.66
CA SER A 360 22.41 -18.57 -58.12
C SER A 360 22.52 -17.07 -57.87
N ALA A 361 23.48 -16.76 -57.01
CA ALA A 361 23.87 -15.46 -56.51
C ALA A 361 24.51 -14.52 -57.55
N GLU A 362 24.07 -13.27 -57.53
CA GLU A 362 24.73 -12.03 -57.97
C GLU A 362 23.99 -10.92 -57.20
N GLY A 363 24.55 -10.30 -56.16
CA GLY A 363 25.69 -9.39 -56.20
C GLY A 363 25.17 -7.95 -56.34
N MET A 364 24.85 -7.26 -55.22
CA MET A 364 24.64 -5.81 -55.15
C MET A 364 24.71 -5.30 -53.68
N PRO A 365 25.09 -4.02 -53.46
CA PRO A 365 25.90 -3.60 -52.31
C PRO A 365 25.12 -3.17 -51.07
N ALA A 366 25.75 -3.37 -49.91
CA ALA A 366 25.28 -2.94 -48.61
C ALA A 366 25.26 -1.41 -48.49
N ALA A 367 24.06 -0.85 -48.32
CA ALA A 367 23.87 0.52 -47.86
C ALA A 367 24.35 0.63 -46.40
N ARG A 368 25.53 1.23 -46.21
CA ARG A 368 26.02 1.68 -44.91
C ARG A 368 25.15 2.84 -44.44
N PHE A 369 24.33 2.60 -43.42
CA PHE A 369 23.79 3.67 -42.59
C PHE A 369 24.91 4.23 -41.70
N PRO A 370 25.06 5.56 -41.59
CA PRO A 370 26.02 6.15 -40.66
C PRO A 370 25.61 5.80 -39.22
N VAL A 371 26.51 5.14 -38.51
CA VAL A 371 26.45 4.97 -37.06
C VAL A 371 26.57 6.37 -36.46
N ALA A 372 25.51 6.87 -35.85
CA ALA A 372 25.58 8.05 -35.01
C ALA A 372 26.53 7.75 -33.85
N GLU A 373 27.63 8.48 -33.82
CA GLU A 373 28.64 8.48 -32.78
C GLU A 373 27.97 8.81 -31.44
N GLN A 374 27.89 7.80 -30.58
CA GLN A 374 27.33 7.93 -29.24
C GLN A 374 28.28 8.79 -28.40
N PRO A 375 27.86 9.96 -27.89
CA PRO A 375 28.73 10.78 -27.05
C PRO A 375 29.12 10.02 -25.79
N PRO A 376 30.34 10.21 -25.27
CA PRO A 376 30.79 9.54 -24.06
C PRO A 376 29.82 9.84 -22.91
N ALA A 377 29.42 8.78 -22.21
CA ALA A 377 28.53 8.84 -21.07
C ALA A 377 29.04 9.88 -20.07
N ALA A 378 28.38 11.03 -20.02
CA ALA A 378 28.48 11.93 -18.89
C ALA A 378 28.03 11.13 -17.66
N ALA A 379 28.93 10.99 -16.70
CA ALA A 379 28.65 10.40 -15.41
C ALA A 379 27.39 11.07 -14.83
N SER A 380 26.28 10.32 -14.78
CA SER A 380 25.13 10.73 -14.00
C SER A 380 25.53 10.61 -12.54
N ASP A 381 25.86 11.74 -11.93
CA ASP A 381 25.96 11.90 -10.48
C ASP A 381 24.63 11.47 -9.85
N ASN A 382 24.59 10.21 -9.43
CA ASN A 382 23.53 9.69 -8.60
C ASN A 382 23.99 9.88 -7.14
N PRO A 383 23.44 10.86 -6.39
CA PRO A 383 23.94 11.24 -5.05
C PRO A 383 23.69 10.18 -3.95
N TYR A 384 23.21 8.99 -4.32
CA TYR A 384 22.94 7.87 -3.39
C TYR A 384 23.87 6.66 -3.57
N SER A 385 24.91 6.74 -4.40
CA SER A 385 25.83 5.62 -4.68
C SER A 385 26.95 5.42 -3.63
N SER A 386 27.13 6.34 -2.67
CA SER A 386 28.27 6.32 -1.74
C SER A 386 27.86 6.20 -0.26
N VAL A 387 27.24 5.08 0.12
CA VAL A 387 27.18 4.70 1.55
C VAL A 387 27.66 3.26 1.75
N ARG A 388 28.96 3.18 2.01
CA ARG A 388 29.68 2.30 2.94
C ARG A 388 29.36 0.80 2.90
N GLY A 389 30.34 0.06 2.39
CA GLY A 389 30.63 -1.29 2.87
C GLY A 389 31.02 -1.26 4.36
N TYR A 390 30.30 -2.04 5.15
CA TYR A 390 30.80 -2.55 6.43
C TYR A 390 31.20 -4.01 6.22
N ASN A 391 32.51 -4.25 6.17
CA ASN A 391 33.06 -5.57 6.45
C ASN A 391 32.93 -5.79 7.97
N TYR A 392 32.22 -6.85 8.36
CA TYR A 392 32.37 -7.43 9.69
C TYR A 392 33.41 -8.55 9.59
N ALA A 393 34.45 -8.42 10.40
CA ALA A 393 35.38 -9.49 10.75
C ALA A 393 34.76 -10.41 11.80
#